data_AF-A0A1Y3G4C0-F1
#
_entry.id   AF-A0A1Y3G4C0-F1
#
_cell.length_a   1.000
_cell.length_b   1.000
_cell.length_c   1.000
_cell.angle_alpha   90.00
_cell.angle_beta   90.00
_cell.angle_gamma   90.00
#
_symmetry.space_group_name_H-M   'P 1'
#
loop_
_entity.id
_entity.type
_entity.pdbx_description
1 polymer ?
#
loop_
_entity_poly.entity_id
_entity_poly.type
_entity_poly.pdbx_seq_one_letter_code
_entity_poly.pdbx_strand_id
1 'polypeptide(L)'
;MPRKNDASSVSNVIPFQMEILSGHREYLSRWVHAGHPMGVCDADIFSVEQRQAGVSSGYVLIWVRETADPAYKIYSRGNSWVVMDAIRENVLGQFRSFADALHMVRPVLPRPEKIVAA
;
A
#
# COMPACT_ATOMS: atom_id res chain seq x y z
N MET A 1 44.31 -28.68 -26.03
CA MET A 1 44.71 -27.58 -25.12
C MET A 1 43.66 -26.47 -25.22
N PRO A 2 43.24 -25.85 -24.10
CA PRO A 2 41.85 -25.44 -23.87
C PRO A 2 41.60 -23.94 -24.08
N ARG A 3 40.35 -23.56 -24.35
CA ARG A 3 39.80 -22.27 -23.91
C ARG A 3 38.48 -22.55 -23.21
N LYS A 4 38.54 -22.56 -21.87
CA LYS A 4 37.36 -22.51 -21.00
C LYS A 4 36.64 -21.22 -21.36
N ASN A 5 35.41 -21.33 -21.86
CA ASN A 5 34.52 -20.19 -21.99
C ASN A 5 34.32 -19.60 -20.60
N ASP A 6 34.64 -18.31 -20.47
CA ASP A 6 34.36 -17.51 -19.30
C ASP A 6 32.88 -17.64 -18.95
N ALA A 7 32.61 -18.33 -17.85
CA ALA A 7 31.34 -18.21 -17.18
C ALA A 7 31.25 -16.75 -16.72
N SER A 8 30.57 -15.92 -17.52
CA SER A 8 30.09 -14.61 -17.11
C SER A 8 29.39 -14.80 -15.76
N SER A 9 30.07 -14.43 -14.67
CA SER A 9 29.52 -14.46 -13.33
C SER A 9 28.38 -13.44 -13.29
N VAL A 10 27.17 -13.89 -13.59
CA VAL A 10 25.96 -13.10 -13.40
C VAL A 10 25.85 -12.87 -11.90
N SER A 11 26.30 -11.72 -11.43
CA SER A 11 26.10 -11.32 -10.05
C SER A 11 24.59 -11.22 -9.83
N ASN A 12 24.03 -12.19 -9.10
CA ASN A 12 22.64 -12.19 -8.68
C ASN A 12 22.42 -11.12 -7.61
N VAL A 13 22.38 -9.85 -8.04
CA VAL A 13 21.99 -8.74 -7.18
C VAL A 13 20.48 -8.82 -7.02
N ILE A 14 20.02 -9.30 -5.87
CA ILE A 14 18.61 -9.26 -5.50
C ILE A 14 18.36 -7.90 -4.82
N PRO A 15 17.58 -7.00 -5.44
CA PRO A 15 17.29 -5.72 -4.82
C PRO A 15 16.51 -5.97 -3.51
N PHE A 16 16.93 -5.28 -2.44
CA PHE A 16 16.19 -5.31 -1.19
C PHE A 16 14.77 -4.79 -1.41
N GLN A 17 13.81 -5.54 -0.90
CA GLN A 17 12.39 -5.26 -1.06
C GLN A 17 11.68 -5.47 0.27
N MET A 18 11.02 -4.42 0.75
CA MET A 18 10.16 -4.53 1.92
C MET A 18 8.89 -5.32 1.57
N GLU A 19 8.44 -6.18 2.47
CA GLU A 19 7.21 -6.96 2.28
C GLU A 19 6.17 -6.59 3.33
N ILE A 20 4.92 -6.93 3.04
CA ILE A 20 3.83 -6.79 4.01
C ILE A 20 3.90 -7.97 4.99
N LEU A 21 4.35 -7.69 6.21
CA LEU A 21 4.46 -8.64 7.30
C LEU A 21 3.13 -8.86 8.03
N SER A 22 3.04 -9.94 8.81
CA SER A 22 1.87 -10.23 9.68
C SER A 22 1.56 -9.09 10.65
N GLY A 23 2.60 -8.45 11.23
CA GLY A 23 2.41 -7.29 12.10
C GLY A 23 1.75 -6.09 11.40
N HIS A 24 1.96 -5.92 10.09
CA HIS A 24 1.27 -4.87 9.33
C HIS A 24 -0.22 -5.17 9.15
N ARG A 25 -0.61 -6.45 9.05
CA ARG A 25 -2.03 -6.85 8.98
C ARG A 25 -2.77 -6.51 10.26
N GLU A 26 -2.17 -6.84 11.40
CA GLU A 26 -2.73 -6.51 12.70
C GLU A 26 -2.79 -4.98 12.92
N TYR A 27 -1.72 -4.27 12.56
CA TYR A 27 -1.70 -2.82 12.62
C TYR A 27 -2.77 -2.16 11.74
N LEU A 28 -2.92 -2.65 10.49
CA LEU A 28 -3.92 -2.16 9.55
C LEU A 28 -5.34 -2.33 10.11
N SER A 29 -5.67 -3.50 10.68
CA SER A 29 -6.98 -3.75 11.28
C SER A 29 -7.30 -2.75 12.40
N ARG A 30 -6.34 -2.49 13.30
CA ARG A 30 -6.50 -1.49 14.38
C ARG A 30 -6.66 -0.07 13.81
N TRP A 31 -5.89 0.25 12.78
CA TRP A 31 -5.94 1.55 12.13
C TRP A 31 -7.29 1.78 11.42
N VAL A 32 -7.83 0.78 10.71
CA VAL A 32 -9.16 0.86 10.08
C VAL A 32 -10.24 1.09 11.12
N HIS A 33 -10.20 0.33 12.22
CA HIS A 33 -11.17 0.49 13.32
C HIS A 33 -11.14 1.90 13.92
N ALA A 34 -9.94 2.44 14.16
CA ALA A 34 -9.77 3.81 14.67
C ALA A 34 -10.16 4.89 13.64
N GLY A 35 -10.00 4.60 12.34
CA GLY A 35 -10.34 5.50 11.24
C GLY A 35 -11.82 5.56 10.88
N HIS A 36 -12.62 4.61 11.37
CA HIS A 36 -14.04 4.48 11.02
C HIS A 36 -14.86 5.75 11.26
N PRO A 37 -14.77 6.44 12.42
CA PRO A 37 -15.50 7.69 12.66
C PRO A 37 -15.09 8.84 11.73
N MET A 38 -13.91 8.75 11.10
CA MET A 38 -13.39 9.77 10.18
C MET A 38 -13.76 9.48 8.72
N GLY A 39 -14.40 8.33 8.42
CA GLY A 39 -14.81 7.96 7.07
C GLY A 39 -13.87 6.98 6.35
N VAL A 40 -12.99 6.29 7.07
CA VAL A 40 -12.31 5.08 6.56
C VAL A 40 -13.29 3.92 6.68
N CYS A 41 -13.69 3.33 5.57
CA CYS A 41 -14.70 2.28 5.56
C CYS A 41 -14.06 0.90 5.69
N ASP A 42 -13.04 0.63 4.88
CA ASP A 42 -12.36 -0.67 4.87
C ASP A 42 -10.93 -0.56 4.34
N ALA A 43 -10.11 -1.57 4.60
CA ALA A 43 -8.83 -1.76 3.95
C ALA A 43 -8.44 -3.24 3.91
N ASP A 44 -7.86 -3.68 2.78
CA ASP A 44 -7.45 -5.06 2.61
C ASP A 44 -6.11 -5.18 1.85
N ILE A 45 -5.46 -6.32 2.04
CA ILE A 45 -4.12 -6.62 1.55
C ILE A 45 -4.19 -7.66 0.45
N PHE A 46 -3.73 -7.26 -0.73
CA PHE A 46 -3.70 -8.07 -1.92
C PHE A 46 -2.27 -8.49 -2.24
N SER A 47 -2.14 -9.68 -2.83
CA SER A 47 -0.87 -10.16 -3.36
C SER A 47 -0.80 -9.90 -4.87
N VAL A 48 0.39 -9.62 -5.37
CA VAL A 48 0.67 -9.50 -6.81
C VAL A 48 1.18 -10.86 -7.30
N GLU A 49 0.51 -11.43 -8.29
CA GLU A 49 0.92 -12.70 -8.90
C GLU A 49 2.26 -12.57 -9.64
N GLN A 50 2.46 -11.43 -10.31
CA GLN A 50 3.68 -11.14 -11.07
C GLN A 50 4.59 -10.16 -10.33
N ARG A 51 5.68 -10.68 -9.77
CA ARG A 51 6.69 -9.86 -9.08
C ARG A 51 7.43 -8.96 -10.07
N GLN A 52 7.39 -7.66 -9.83
CA GLN A 52 8.25 -6.68 -10.50
C GLN A 52 9.48 -6.40 -9.63
N ALA A 53 10.66 -6.24 -10.25
CA ALA A 53 11.90 -6.02 -9.51
C ALA A 53 11.81 -4.75 -8.65
N GLY A 54 11.97 -4.91 -7.34
CA GLY A 54 11.99 -3.81 -6.38
C GLY A 54 10.60 -3.29 -5.98
N VAL A 55 9.52 -3.99 -6.31
CA VAL A 55 8.14 -3.67 -5.88
C VAL A 55 7.58 -4.84 -5.09
N SER A 56 7.05 -4.54 -3.90
CA SER A 56 6.42 -5.50 -2.97
C SER A 56 5.58 -6.57 -3.68
N SER A 57 5.62 -7.80 -3.18
CA SER A 57 4.72 -8.87 -3.64
C SER A 57 3.29 -8.71 -3.13
N GLY A 58 3.00 -7.67 -2.35
CA GLY A 58 1.65 -7.28 -1.96
C GLY A 58 1.45 -5.78 -1.81
N TYR A 59 0.19 -5.36 -1.81
CA TYR A 59 -0.25 -3.98 -1.66
C TYR A 59 -1.51 -3.90 -0.82
N VAL A 60 -1.77 -2.73 -0.25
CA VAL A 60 -2.97 -2.43 0.53
C VAL A 60 -3.87 -1.54 -0.30
N LEU A 61 -5.16 -1.84 -0.35
CA LEU A 61 -6.19 -0.95 -0.85
C LEU A 61 -6.99 -0.41 0.34
N ILE A 62 -7.39 0.85 0.24
CA ILE A 62 -8.11 1.55 1.31
C ILE A 62 -9.33 2.22 0.70
N TRP A 63 -10.49 1.92 1.28
CA TRP A 63 -11.77 2.50 0.93
C TRP A 63 -12.10 3.60 1.93
N VAL A 64 -12.38 4.79 1.42
CA VAL A 64 -12.89 5.91 2.20
C VAL A 64 -14.23 6.31 1.62
N ARG A 65 -15.22 6.61 2.48
CA ARG A 65 -16.64 6.74 2.12
C ARG A 65 -17.25 5.42 1.63
N GLU A 66 -18.58 5.43 1.50
CA GLU A 66 -19.39 4.34 0.93
C GLU A 66 -19.28 4.28 -0.60
N THR A 67 -18.08 4.38 -1.16
CA THR A 67 -17.82 4.15 -2.59
C THR A 67 -17.28 2.74 -2.79
N ALA A 68 -17.72 2.07 -3.86
CA ALA A 68 -17.23 0.72 -4.18
C ALA A 68 -15.75 0.72 -4.57
N ASP A 69 -15.26 1.84 -5.12
CA ASP A 69 -13.88 1.99 -5.57
C ASP A 69 -12.93 2.32 -4.41
N PRO A 70 -11.74 1.68 -4.35
CA PRO A 70 -10.71 2.05 -3.39
C PRO A 70 -10.19 3.45 -3.71
N ALA A 71 -9.93 4.25 -2.67
CA ALA A 71 -9.42 5.61 -2.84
C ALA A 71 -7.90 5.66 -2.83
N TYR A 72 -7.26 4.78 -2.05
CA TYR A 72 -5.80 4.77 -1.92
C TYR A 72 -5.24 3.36 -2.13
N LYS A 73 -4.04 3.31 -2.69
CA LYS A 73 -3.20 2.12 -2.79
C LYS A 73 -1.87 2.39 -2.09
N ILE A 74 -1.47 1.48 -1.21
CA ILE A 74 -0.17 1.52 -0.53
C ILE A 74 0.63 0.29 -0.90
N TYR A 75 1.87 0.46 -1.34
CA TYR A 75 2.76 -0.64 -1.67
C TYR A 75 4.19 -0.28 -1.33
N SER A 76 5.05 -1.29 -1.11
CA SER A 76 6.46 -1.02 -0.92
C SER A 76 7.19 -0.94 -2.28
N ARG A 77 8.17 -0.05 -2.36
CA ARG A 77 9.15 0.01 -3.44
C ARG A 77 10.54 0.18 -2.82
N GLY A 78 11.40 -0.81 -3.00
CA GLY A 78 12.70 -0.88 -2.34
C GLY A 78 12.56 -0.84 -0.82
N ASN A 79 13.08 0.23 -0.21
CA ASN A 79 13.03 0.50 1.24
C ASN A 79 12.02 1.59 1.64
N SER A 80 11.04 1.86 0.78
CA SER A 80 10.04 2.90 1.00
C SER A 80 8.62 2.38 0.78
N TRP A 81 7.65 3.02 1.44
CA TRP A 81 6.23 2.82 1.22
C TRP A 81 5.71 3.94 0.33
N VAL A 82 5.07 3.57 -0.77
CA VAL A 82 4.47 4.49 -1.72
C VAL A 82 2.97 4.54 -1.48
N VAL A 83 2.43 5.74 -1.36
CA VAL A 83 0.98 5.97 -1.31
C VAL A 83 0.56 6.56 -2.65
N MET A 84 -0.49 6.00 -3.23
CA MET A 84 -1.02 6.37 -4.53
C MET A 84 -2.53 6.61 -4.42
N ASP A 85 -3.03 7.60 -5.15
CA ASP A 85 -4.46 7.75 -5.44
C ASP A 85 -4.87 6.61 -6.38
N ALA A 86 -5.76 5.73 -5.91
CA ALA A 86 -6.15 4.54 -6.65
C ALA A 86 -7.11 4.83 -7.82
N ILE A 87 -7.75 6.01 -7.84
CA ILE A 87 -8.68 6.43 -8.89
C ILE A 87 -7.92 7.13 -10.02
N ARG A 88 -6.96 7.99 -9.65
CA ARG A 88 -6.21 8.84 -10.59
C ARG A 88 -4.84 8.28 -10.95
N GLU A 89 -4.44 7.18 -10.34
CA GLU A 89 -3.14 6.53 -10.51
C GLU A 89 -1.94 7.46 -10.26
N ASN A 90 -2.11 8.45 -9.39
CA ASN A 90 -1.07 9.42 -9.09
C ASN A 90 -0.39 9.10 -7.75
N VAL A 91 0.94 9.17 -7.73
CA VAL A 91 1.72 9.00 -6.48
C VAL A 91 1.53 10.23 -5.60
N LEU A 92 1.05 10.00 -4.37
CA LEU A 92 0.81 11.03 -3.38
C LEU A 92 2.02 11.26 -2.47
N GLY A 93 2.86 10.24 -2.27
CA GLY A 93 4.06 10.36 -1.46
C GLY A 93 4.84 9.07 -1.27
N GLN A 94 6.04 9.21 -0.71
CA GLN A 94 6.91 8.11 -0.32
C GLN A 94 7.32 8.27 1.14
N PHE A 95 7.25 7.18 1.89
CA PHE A 95 7.37 7.16 3.35
C PHE A 95 8.34 6.07 3.81
N ARG A 96 8.99 6.29 4.94
CA ARG A 96 9.96 5.33 5.50
C ARG A 96 9.28 4.19 6.28
N SER A 97 8.08 4.41 6.79
CA SER A 97 7.33 3.42 7.56
C SER A 97 5.92 3.23 7.02
N PHE A 98 5.34 2.05 7.31
CA PHE A 98 3.98 1.72 6.94
C PHE A 98 2.97 2.62 7.67
N ALA A 99 3.25 2.96 8.94
CA ALA A 99 2.43 3.87 9.72
C ALA A 99 2.38 5.28 9.12
N ASP A 100 3.52 5.83 8.70
CA ASP A 100 3.56 7.15 8.06
C ASP A 100 2.78 7.17 6.73
N ALA A 101 2.87 6.08 5.96
CA ALA A 101 2.09 5.91 4.74
C ALA A 101 0.57 5.90 5.04
N LEU A 102 0.14 5.22 6.11
CA LEU A 102 -1.26 5.24 6.55
C LEU A 102 -1.71 6.62 7.06
N HIS A 103 -0.84 7.36 7.74
CA HIS A 103 -1.14 8.74 8.18
C HIS A 103 -1.32 9.74 7.02
N MET A 104 -0.82 9.42 5.82
CA MET A 104 -1.07 10.23 4.63
C MET A 104 -2.52 10.08 4.13
N VAL A 105 -3.18 8.96 4.42
CA VAL A 105 -4.58 8.73 4.04
C VAL A 105 -5.42 9.78 4.75
N ARG A 106 -6.08 10.64 3.97
CA ARG A 106 -6.97 11.66 4.51
C ARG A 106 -8.40 11.14 4.45
N PRO A 107 -9.00 10.80 5.61
CA PRO A 107 -10.41 10.46 5.67
C PRO A 107 -11.20 11.71 5.31
N VAL A 108 -12.25 11.56 4.52
CA VAL A 108 -13.16 12.68 4.26
C VAL A 108 -14.34 12.53 5.18
N LEU A 109 -14.53 13.50 6.08
CA LEU A 109 -15.60 13.47 7.07
C LEU A 109 -16.95 13.10 6.42
N PRO A 110 -17.75 12.24 7.08
CA PRO A 110 -19.12 11.98 6.66
C PRO A 110 -19.83 13.31 6.48
N ARG A 111 -20.55 13.49 5.37
CA ARG A 111 -21.39 14.68 5.24
C ARG A 111 -22.46 14.55 6.33
N PRO A 112 -22.69 15.57 7.17
CA PRO A 112 -23.82 15.51 8.10
C PRO A 112 -25.07 15.24 7.25
N GLU A 113 -25.76 14.13 7.53
CA GLU A 113 -27.11 13.95 7.02
C GLU A 113 -27.86 15.23 7.37
N LYS A 114 -28.55 15.82 6.39
CA LYS A 114 -29.47 16.91 6.71
C LYS A 114 -30.41 16.36 7.77
N ILE A 115 -30.30 16.87 8.99
CA ILE A 115 -31.28 16.61 10.04
C ILE A 115 -32.59 17.16 9.49
N VAL A 116 -33.41 16.30 8.90
CA VAL A 116 -34.79 16.63 8.59
C VAL A 116 -35.49 16.51 9.93
N ALA A 117 -35.70 17.64 10.59
CA ALA A 117 -36.58 17.71 11.74
C ALA A 117 -37.97 17.22 11.27
N ALA A 118 -38.38 16.08 11.83
CA ALA A 118 -39.76 15.61 11.77
C ALA A 118 -40.55 16.18 12.95
#